data_AF-A0AAT9FQT9-F1
#
_entry.id   AF-A0AAT9FQT9-F1
#
_cell.length_a   1.000
_cell.length_b   1.000
_cell.length_c   1.000
_cell.angle_alpha   90.00
_cell.angle_beta   90.00
_cell.angle_gamma   90.00
#
_symmetry.space_group_name_H-M   'P 1'
#
loop_
_entity.id
_entity.type
_entity.pdbx_description
1 polymer ?
#
loop_
_entity_poly.entity_id
_entity_poly.type
_entity_poly.pdbx_seq_one_letter_code
_entity_poly.pdbx_strand_id
1 'polypeptide(L)'
;MAPMETRVHLPDMEPPSSISEVMVALRGKKLEPVHEKKSWGDWISFPGRQTVISIESMRGLTSSATVEYSEDDDIEINQRILAAFGKLGWMGSDEDGEFRLD
;
A
#
# COMPACT_ATOMS: atom_id res chain seq x y z
N MET A 1 -11.44 -16.21 -7.75
CA MET A 1 -11.35 -14.94 -8.50
C MET A 1 -9.97 -14.35 -8.26
N ALA A 2 -9.45 -13.53 -9.17
CA ALA A 2 -8.15 -12.88 -8.96
C ALA A 2 -8.31 -11.73 -7.95
N PRO A 3 -7.32 -11.45 -7.10
CA PRO A 3 -7.34 -10.27 -6.24
C PRO A 3 -7.48 -8.99 -7.07
N MET A 4 -8.11 -7.96 -6.52
CA MET A 4 -8.14 -6.64 -7.17
C MET A 4 -6.81 -5.95 -6.89
N GLU A 5 -6.11 -5.55 -7.95
CA GLU A 5 -4.81 -4.89 -7.85
C GLU A 5 -4.98 -3.38 -8.01
N THR A 6 -4.56 -2.62 -7.01
CA THR A 6 -4.44 -1.16 -7.10
C THR A 6 -2.99 -0.77 -6.95
N ARG A 7 -2.42 -0.17 -7.98
CA ARG A 7 -1.08 0.43 -7.87
C ARG A 7 -1.20 1.76 -7.15
N VAL A 8 -0.34 1.98 -6.17
CA VAL A 8 -0.21 3.26 -5.47
C VAL A 8 1.20 3.80 -5.68
N HIS A 9 1.34 5.10 -5.91
CA HIS A 9 2.64 5.72 -6.19
C HIS A 9 2.67 7.19 -5.79
N LEU A 10 3.88 7.69 -5.55
CA LEU A 10 4.12 9.12 -5.42
C LEU A 10 4.16 9.79 -6.80
N PRO A 11 3.72 11.06 -6.92
CA PRO A 11 4.00 11.86 -8.11
C PRO A 11 5.51 11.94 -8.42
N ASP A 12 5.89 12.01 -9.69
CA ASP A 12 7.28 11.91 -10.18
C ASP A 12 8.32 12.85 -9.50
N MET A 13 7.87 13.97 -8.94
CA MET A 13 8.74 14.99 -8.34
C MET A 13 8.73 14.97 -6.80
N GLU A 14 7.93 14.12 -6.17
CA GLU A 14 7.86 13.99 -4.71
C GLU A 14 8.98 13.06 -4.19
N PRO A 15 9.60 13.37 -3.04
CA PRO A 15 10.61 12.51 -2.46
C PRO A 15 9.99 11.17 -2.04
N PRO A 16 10.71 10.04 -2.21
CA PRO A 16 10.20 8.72 -1.85
C PRO A 16 9.92 8.65 -0.34
N SER A 17 8.84 7.95 0.03
CA SER A 17 8.56 7.68 1.45
C SER A 17 9.46 6.56 1.96
N SER A 18 9.84 6.64 3.22
CA SER A 18 10.43 5.50 3.92
C SER A 18 9.38 4.43 4.22
N ILE A 19 9.81 3.17 4.28
CA ILE A 19 8.94 2.07 4.74
C ILE A 19 8.35 2.38 6.13
N SER A 20 9.13 3.02 7.00
CA SER A 20 8.66 3.41 8.34
C SER A 20 7.50 4.41 8.28
N GLU A 21 7.52 5.39 7.37
CA GLU A 21 6.40 6.32 7.17
C GLU A 21 5.15 5.60 6.67
N VAL A 22 5.30 4.67 5.71
CA VAL A 22 4.20 3.81 5.24
C VAL A 22 3.59 3.02 6.40
N MET A 23 4.42 2.36 7.21
CA MET A 23 3.96 1.59 8.37
C MET A 23 3.26 2.47 9.41
N VAL A 24 3.75 3.68 9.66
CA VAL A 24 3.12 4.65 10.58
C VAL A 24 1.77 5.13 10.03
N ALA A 25 1.68 5.42 8.74
CA ALA A 25 0.43 5.84 8.10
C ALA A 25 -0.63 4.74 8.18
N LEU A 26 -0.27 3.49 7.87
CA LEU A 26 -1.15 2.33 7.97
C LEU A 26 -1.66 2.12 9.40
N ARG A 27 -0.77 2.15 10.41
CA ARG A 27 -1.17 2.10 11.83
C ARG A 27 -2.09 3.25 12.23
N GLY A 28 -1.88 4.43 11.64
CA GLY A 28 -2.76 5.59 11.82
C GLY A 28 -4.20 5.38 11.33
N LYS A 29 -4.44 4.41 10.44
CA LYS A 29 -5.78 3.99 9.98
C LYS A 29 -6.32 2.76 10.73
N LYS A 30 -5.78 2.49 11.93
CA LYS A 30 -6.16 1.35 12.79
C LYS A 30 -5.94 -0.02 12.12
N LEU A 31 -4.94 -0.10 11.25
CA LEU A 31 -4.44 -1.35 10.70
C LEU A 31 -3.29 -1.88 11.56
N GLU A 32 -3.06 -3.19 11.50
CA GLU A 32 -1.94 -3.86 12.19
C GLU A 32 -0.94 -4.41 11.15
N PRO A 33 -0.25 -3.53 10.40
CA PRO A 33 0.66 -3.97 9.34
C PRO A 33 1.89 -4.67 9.92
N VAL A 34 2.31 -5.74 9.25
CA VAL A 34 3.56 -6.47 9.49
C VAL A 34 4.43 -6.35 8.25
N HIS A 35 5.62 -5.76 8.40
CA HIS A 35 6.59 -5.67 7.30
C HIS A 35 7.41 -6.96 7.22
N GLU A 36 7.30 -7.64 6.09
CA GLU A 36 8.05 -8.84 5.75
C GLU A 36 9.12 -8.51 4.71
N LYS A 37 10.38 -8.53 5.14
CA LYS A 37 11.53 -8.32 4.24
C LYS A 37 11.94 -9.64 3.59
N LYS A 38 11.76 -9.79 2.27
CA LYS A 38 12.19 -10.98 1.51
C LYS A 38 13.31 -10.61 0.55
N SER A 39 14.04 -11.63 0.07
CA SER A 39 15.18 -11.43 -0.85
C SER A 39 14.77 -10.95 -2.24
N TRP A 40 13.49 -11.06 -2.58
CA TRP A 40 12.91 -10.74 -3.89
C TRP A 40 11.88 -9.61 -3.85
N GLY A 41 11.64 -9.00 -2.67
CA GLY A 41 10.68 -7.91 -2.49
C GLY A 41 10.29 -7.70 -1.03
N ASP A 42 9.82 -6.50 -0.70
CA ASP A 42 9.30 -6.17 0.63
C ASP A 42 7.78 -6.24 0.62
N TRP A 43 7.18 -6.95 1.57
CA TRP A 43 5.73 -7.15 1.63
C TRP A 43 5.19 -6.57 2.93
N ILE A 44 3.96 -6.05 2.92
CA ILE A 44 3.20 -5.74 4.12
C ILE A 44 1.98 -6.65 4.17
N SER A 45 1.89 -7.45 5.22
CA SER A 45 0.74 -8.30 5.51
C SER A 45 -0.07 -7.75 6.69
N PHE A 46 -1.32 -8.21 6.82
CA PHE A 46 -2.21 -7.87 7.93
C PHE A 46 -2.70 -9.17 8.58
N PRO A 47 -2.45 -9.42 9.89
CA PRO A 47 -2.85 -10.67 10.52
C PRO A 47 -4.34 -10.97 10.37
N GLY A 48 -4.66 -12.20 9.96
CA GLY A 48 -6.05 -12.64 9.74
C GLY A 48 -6.69 -12.12 8.46
N ARG A 49 -5.90 -11.54 7.54
CA ARG A 49 -6.34 -10.99 6.27
C ARG A 49 -5.55 -11.60 5.12
N GLN A 50 -6.14 -11.65 3.94
CA GLN A 50 -5.48 -12.10 2.71
C GLN A 50 -4.94 -10.95 1.87
N THR A 51 -5.43 -9.73 2.11
CA THR A 51 -4.96 -8.50 1.49
C THR A 51 -3.49 -8.26 1.85
N VAL A 52 -2.68 -7.97 0.85
CA VAL A 52 -1.24 -7.69 1.02
C VAL A 52 -0.84 -6.44 0.23
N ILE A 53 0.29 -5.85 0.61
CA ILE A 53 0.92 -4.75 -0.13
C ILE A 53 2.31 -5.20 -0.55
N SER A 54 2.53 -5.29 -1.85
CA SER A 54 3.82 -5.56 -2.48
C SER A 54 4.56 -4.24 -2.66
N ILE A 55 5.72 -4.07 -2.01
CA ILE A 55 6.50 -2.82 -2.03
C ILE A 55 7.80 -3.01 -2.81
N GLU A 56 8.00 -2.12 -3.77
CA GLU A 56 9.29 -1.92 -4.42
C GLU A 56 10.11 -0.93 -3.57
N SER A 57 11.05 -1.46 -2.80
CA SER A 57 11.90 -0.65 -1.92
C SER A 57 13.37 -0.68 -2.36
N MET A 58 14.00 0.49 -2.38
CA MET A 58 15.44 0.64 -2.60
C MET A 58 16.05 1.31 -1.39
N ARG A 59 16.87 0.57 -0.64
CA ARG A 59 17.51 1.06 0.60
C ARG A 59 16.51 1.57 1.66
N GLY A 60 15.32 0.98 1.71
CA GLY A 60 14.27 1.34 2.68
C GLY A 60 13.40 2.54 2.27
N LEU A 61 13.59 3.05 1.06
CA LEU A 61 12.76 4.08 0.44
C LEU A 61 11.90 3.46 -0.66
N THR A 62 10.69 3.98 -0.84
CA THR A 62 9.75 3.52 -1.86
C THR A 62 8.96 4.68 -2.43
N SER A 63 8.66 4.60 -3.71
CA SER A 63 7.81 5.53 -4.45
C SER A 63 6.60 4.85 -5.10
N SER A 64 6.50 3.52 -5.00
CA SER A 64 5.39 2.76 -5.55
C SER A 64 5.20 1.43 -4.82
N ALA A 65 3.94 0.99 -4.76
CA ALA A 65 3.54 -0.30 -4.22
C ALA A 65 2.29 -0.79 -4.95
N THR A 66 2.01 -2.09 -4.84
CA THR A 66 0.77 -2.70 -5.33
C THR A 66 -0.02 -3.21 -4.15
N VAL A 67 -1.27 -2.76 -4.03
CA VAL A 67 -2.23 -3.29 -3.07
C VAL A 67 -2.99 -4.43 -3.75
N GLU A 68 -2.83 -5.64 -3.24
CA GLU A 68 -3.52 -6.83 -3.71
C GLU A 68 -4.66 -7.11 -2.74
N TYR A 69 -5.86 -6.60 -3.03
CA TYR A 69 -7.05 -6.78 -2.21
C TYR A 69 -7.69 -8.15 -2.44
N SER A 70 -8.01 -8.84 -1.35
CA SER A 70 -8.83 -10.06 -1.39
C SER A 70 -10.28 -9.73 -1.06
N GLU A 71 -11.22 -10.16 -1.92
CA GLU A 71 -12.65 -9.98 -1.69
C GLU A 71 -13.19 -10.79 -0.50
N ASP A 72 -12.43 -11.75 0.01
CA ASP A 72 -12.73 -12.47 1.25
C ASP A 72 -12.51 -11.60 2.50
N ASP A 73 -11.78 -10.48 2.35
CA ASP A 73 -11.59 -9.50 3.41
C ASP A 73 -12.70 -8.43 3.42
N ASP A 74 -12.76 -7.69 4.52
CA ASP A 74 -13.68 -6.55 4.63
C ASP A 74 -13.20 -5.42 3.72
N ILE A 75 -14.07 -4.91 2.84
CA ILE A 75 -13.79 -3.76 1.95
C ILE A 75 -13.21 -2.56 2.71
N GLU A 76 -13.53 -2.42 4.00
CA GLU A 76 -12.99 -1.37 4.86
C GLU A 76 -11.45 -1.44 4.99
N ILE A 77 -10.84 -2.64 4.87
CA ILE A 77 -9.38 -2.77 4.88
C ILE A 77 -8.75 -2.06 3.69
N ASN A 78 -9.31 -2.28 2.49
CA ASN A 78 -8.79 -1.68 1.27
C ASN A 78 -8.93 -0.16 1.34
N GLN A 79 -10.10 0.34 1.74
CA GLN A 79 -10.33 1.77 1.94
C GLN A 79 -9.35 2.39 2.94
N ARG A 80 -9.09 1.72 4.07
CA ARG A 80 -8.12 2.19 5.08
C ARG A 80 -6.68 2.16 4.56
N ILE A 81 -6.30 1.17 3.75
CA ILE A 81 -4.98 1.10 3.12
C ILE A 81 -4.81 2.28 2.16
N LEU A 82 -5.76 2.46 1.23
CA LEU A 82 -5.73 3.54 0.25
C LEU A 82 -5.67 4.92 0.94
N ALA A 83 -6.51 5.14 1.95
CA ALA A 83 -6.51 6.39 2.70
C ALA A 83 -5.21 6.61 3.52
N ALA A 84 -4.46 5.55 3.87
CA ALA A 84 -3.15 5.69 4.51
C ALA A 84 -2.11 6.21 3.52
N PHE A 85 -2.10 5.67 2.30
CA PHE A 85 -1.25 6.14 1.21
C PHE A 85 -1.62 7.58 0.78
N GLY A 86 -2.91 7.90 0.70
CA GLY A 86 -3.40 9.25 0.45
C GLY A 86 -2.88 10.29 1.43
N LYS A 87 -2.79 9.94 2.72
CA LYS A 87 -2.21 10.82 3.75
C LYS A 87 -0.72 11.12 3.51
N LEU A 88 -0.01 10.23 2.83
CA LEU A 88 1.39 10.42 2.44
C LEU A 88 1.54 11.19 1.11
N GLY A 89 0.43 11.62 0.49
CA GLY A 89 0.44 12.29 -0.80
C GLY A 89 0.53 11.35 -2.00
N TRP A 90 0.34 10.05 -1.79
CA TRP A 90 0.35 9.06 -2.87
C TRP A 90 -0.96 9.11 -3.66
N MET A 91 -0.88 8.66 -4.90
CA MET A 91 -1.97 8.52 -5.87
C MET A 91 -2.25 7.03 -6.10
N GLY A 92 -3.47 6.72 -6.52
CA GLY A 92 -3.84 5.40 -7.02
C GLY A 92 -3.82 5.38 -8.55
N SER A 93 -3.61 4.21 -9.13
CA SER A 93 -3.82 3.96 -10.55
C SER A 93 -4.32 2.54 -10.80
N ASP A 94 -5.26 2.42 -11.73
CA ASP A 94 -5.80 1.18 -12.27
C ASP A 94 -5.97 1.28 -13.81
N GLU A 95 -6.81 0.42 -14.40
CA GLU A 95 -7.06 0.40 -15.85
C GLU A 95 -7.73 1.69 -16.37
N ASP A 96 -8.42 2.44 -15.52
CA ASP A 96 -9.15 3.66 -15.88
C ASP A 96 -8.27 4.92 -15.74
N GLY A 97 -7.10 4.80 -15.11
CA GLY A 97 -6.09 5.86 -14.99
C GLY A 97 -5.74 6.21 -13.54
N GLU A 98 -5.17 7.40 -13.33
CA GLU A 98 -4.76 7.87 -12.01
C GLU A 98 -5.90 8.54 -11.24
N PHE A 99 -5.98 8.30 -9.94
CA PHE A 99 -6.97 8.89 -9.04
C PHE A 99 -6.36 9.29 -7.69
N ARG A 100 -7.04 10.22 -7.02
CA ARG A 100 -6.65 10.68 -5.67
C ARG A 100 -7.06 9.62 -4.64
N LEU A 101 -6.23 9.48 -3.61
CA LEU A 101 -6.51 8.66 -2.44
C LEU A 101 -6.90 9.61 -1.29
N ASP A 102 -8.18 9.67 -0.95
CA ASP A 102 -8.74 10.49 0.13
C ASP A 102 -9.00 9.70 1.43
#